data_AF-A0A9P7HQI0-F1
#
_entry.id   AF-A0A9P7HQI0-F1
#
_cell.length_a   1.000
_cell.length_b   1.000
_cell.length_c   1.000
_cell.angle_alpha   90.00
_cell.angle_beta   90.00
_cell.angle_gamma   90.00
#
_symmetry.space_group_name_H-M   'P 1'
#
loop_
_entity.id
_entity.type
_entity.pdbx_description
1 polymer ?
#
loop_
_entity_poly.entity_id
_entity_poly.type
_entity_poly.pdbx_seq_one_letter_code
_entity_poly.pdbx_strand_id
1 'polypeptide(L)'
;MGPRTTLPKPCDDGKKRELSPESSQQAETLLDAAIKSRDNSLLQTSFQLFETKQKQRQEAETKSAALVNKIQDLEAQLQQAKAELEESQEAERKAQADVSDFSFMLKYGDWFSHLLKGIRFHEPTICKSDSDTFKGQYQAAYQDHLDAVVEAAMAQAQADGVAYRGYSKEQGNILRAEESSIQKRANKTAKWDCLNGARHTTSARDMIQAERKAVLDWHESGGSEHTAPGTPFLDRIQRLCDKAGVTRLQCLEWINQYAERNEACHSPPPQVHTFWMKNAAGEDLEVNDPEHAYTVIDWAAMKAAVDNFKAEIEAGYSDGSLSEERRTYIMGLADHYWKSYSTGTDTAGNPVPTDFAKGEAKDYAKGRGKANPDPPQDYLKEYHVGKWDDLL
;
A
#
# COMPACT_ATOMS: atom_id res chain seq x y z
N MET A 1 -80.94 73.23 -13.48
CA MET A 1 -80.42 72.12 -14.29
C MET A 1 -79.39 72.66 -15.27
N GLY A 2 -78.20 72.06 -15.32
CA GLY A 2 -77.17 72.25 -16.37
C GLY A 2 -76.08 73.30 -16.07
N PRO A 3 -74.80 73.06 -16.44
CA PRO A 3 -73.63 73.34 -15.60
C PRO A 3 -72.67 74.43 -16.15
N ARG A 4 -71.78 74.95 -15.29
CA ARG A 4 -70.56 75.67 -15.70
C ARG A 4 -69.34 75.09 -14.99
N THR A 5 -68.41 74.60 -15.79
CA THR A 5 -67.11 74.00 -15.44
C THR A 5 -66.05 75.07 -15.16
N THR A 6 -65.28 74.86 -14.10
CA THR A 6 -64.10 75.64 -13.68
C THR A 6 -62.81 74.96 -14.14
N LEU A 7 -61.82 75.76 -14.57
CA LEU A 7 -60.49 75.33 -15.01
C LEU A 7 -59.53 75.06 -13.82
N PRO A 8 -58.56 74.12 -13.93
CA PRO A 8 -57.58 73.86 -12.88
C PRO A 8 -56.28 74.70 -13.02
N LYS A 9 -55.64 74.94 -11.87
CA LYS A 9 -54.33 75.60 -11.66
C LYS A 9 -53.15 74.78 -12.22
N PRO A 10 -52.02 75.44 -12.60
CA PRO A 10 -50.78 74.76 -12.99
C PRO A 10 -49.94 74.31 -11.77
N CYS A 11 -49.25 73.17 -11.93
CA CYS A 11 -48.46 72.47 -10.92
C CYS A 11 -46.98 72.88 -10.86
N ASP A 12 -46.49 72.91 -9.62
CA ASP A 12 -45.17 72.62 -9.02
C ASP A 12 -43.82 72.84 -9.74
N ASP A 13 -42.97 73.54 -8.99
CA ASP A 13 -41.56 73.84 -9.20
C ASP A 13 -40.64 72.60 -9.19
N GLY A 14 -39.80 72.50 -10.22
CA GLY A 14 -38.78 71.46 -10.36
C GLY A 14 -37.64 71.58 -9.33
N LYS A 15 -37.33 70.48 -8.66
CA LYS A 15 -36.13 70.33 -7.80
C LYS A 15 -34.86 70.62 -8.62
N LYS A 16 -34.11 71.65 -8.21
CA LYS A 16 -32.76 71.95 -8.72
C LYS A 16 -31.83 70.76 -8.42
N ARG A 17 -31.35 70.07 -9.46
CA ARG A 17 -30.25 69.10 -9.35
C ARG A 17 -28.94 69.88 -9.29
N GLU A 18 -28.11 69.62 -8.28
CA GLU A 18 -26.85 70.32 -8.09
C GLU A 18 -25.89 70.01 -9.26
N LEU A 19 -25.56 71.06 -10.01
CA LEU A 19 -24.58 71.04 -11.09
C LEU A 19 -23.16 71.10 -10.50
N SER A 20 -22.17 70.48 -11.16
CA SER A 20 -20.77 70.64 -10.77
C SER A 20 -20.35 72.11 -10.87
N PRO A 21 -19.36 72.59 -10.09
CA PRO A 21 -18.98 74.01 -10.07
C PRO A 21 -18.68 74.59 -11.47
N GLU A 22 -17.96 73.86 -12.32
CA GLU A 22 -17.69 74.26 -13.72
C GLU A 22 -18.96 74.26 -14.59
N SER A 23 -19.86 73.31 -14.37
CA SER A 23 -21.13 73.20 -15.10
C SER A 23 -22.09 74.33 -14.74
N SER A 24 -22.14 74.70 -13.45
CA SER A 24 -22.89 75.86 -12.96
C SER A 24 -22.38 77.14 -13.60
N GLN A 25 -21.05 77.30 -13.67
CA GLN A 25 -20.43 78.49 -14.26
C GLN A 25 -20.70 78.60 -15.77
N GLN A 26 -20.69 77.50 -16.50
CA GLN A 26 -21.05 77.47 -17.94
C GLN A 26 -22.54 77.72 -18.18
N ALA A 27 -23.42 77.16 -17.33
CA ALA A 27 -24.86 77.40 -17.37
C ALA A 27 -25.17 78.89 -17.10
N GLU A 28 -24.52 79.49 -16.10
CA GLU A 28 -24.65 80.93 -15.82
C GLU A 28 -24.14 81.80 -16.98
N THR A 29 -23.02 81.40 -17.62
CA THR A 29 -22.47 82.12 -18.78
C THR A 29 -23.42 82.06 -19.99
N LEU A 30 -24.06 80.91 -20.22
CA LEU A 30 -25.07 80.74 -21.28
C LEU A 30 -26.36 81.51 -20.99
N LEU A 31 -26.77 81.58 -19.72
CA LEU A 31 -27.91 82.38 -19.27
C LEU A 31 -27.64 83.88 -19.50
N ASP A 32 -26.46 84.37 -19.12
CA ASP A 32 -26.07 85.77 -19.23
C ASP A 32 -25.89 86.22 -20.70
N ALA A 33 -25.33 85.36 -21.54
CA ALA A 33 -25.18 85.61 -22.98
C ALA A 33 -26.52 85.81 -23.71
N ALA A 34 -27.58 85.22 -23.18
CA ALA A 34 -28.82 85.08 -23.91
C ALA A 34 -29.97 85.93 -23.32
N ILE A 35 -29.86 86.34 -22.05
CA ILE A 35 -30.53 87.56 -21.56
C ILE A 35 -30.14 88.77 -22.43
N LYS A 36 -28.89 88.82 -22.92
CA LYS A 36 -28.39 89.89 -23.81
C LYS A 36 -28.89 89.78 -25.26
N SER A 37 -29.28 88.60 -25.76
CA SER A 37 -29.68 88.40 -27.17
C SER A 37 -31.19 88.55 -27.44
N ARG A 38 -32.04 88.56 -26.39
CA ARG A 38 -33.52 88.58 -26.47
C ARG A 38 -34.16 87.42 -27.25
N ASP A 39 -33.42 86.35 -27.56
CA ASP A 39 -33.94 85.17 -28.26
C ASP A 39 -34.05 83.97 -27.31
N ASN A 40 -35.20 83.89 -26.63
CA ASN A 40 -35.50 82.83 -25.66
C ASN A 40 -35.49 81.42 -26.27
N SER A 41 -35.68 81.28 -27.59
CA SER A 41 -35.71 79.98 -28.27
C SER A 41 -34.31 79.37 -28.39
N LEU A 42 -33.30 80.19 -28.69
CA LEU A 42 -31.90 79.80 -28.78
C LEU A 42 -31.35 79.40 -27.42
N LEU A 43 -31.77 80.12 -26.37
CA LEU A 43 -31.49 79.86 -24.96
C LEU A 43 -31.96 78.46 -24.54
N GLN A 44 -33.24 78.19 -24.78
CA GLN A 44 -33.87 76.95 -24.38
C GLN A 44 -33.22 75.76 -25.09
N THR A 45 -32.87 75.92 -26.37
CA THR A 45 -32.19 74.88 -27.17
C THR A 45 -30.76 74.65 -26.67
N SER A 46 -30.05 75.71 -26.28
CA SER A 46 -28.68 75.61 -25.73
C SER A 46 -28.67 74.92 -24.36
N PHE A 47 -29.63 75.23 -23.49
CA PHE A 47 -29.80 74.54 -22.21
C PHE A 47 -30.19 73.06 -22.39
N GLN A 48 -31.10 72.75 -23.31
CA GLN A 48 -31.44 71.35 -23.64
C GLN A 48 -30.24 70.57 -24.18
N LEU A 49 -29.41 71.20 -25.02
CA LEU A 49 -28.17 70.60 -25.51
C LEU A 49 -27.18 70.35 -24.37
N PHE A 50 -27.04 71.30 -23.45
CA PHE A 50 -26.18 71.18 -22.27
C PHE A 50 -26.64 70.05 -21.33
N GLU A 51 -27.93 69.99 -21.00
CA GLU A 51 -28.50 68.90 -20.19
C GLU A 51 -28.31 67.54 -20.87
N THR A 52 -28.52 67.47 -22.19
CA THR A 52 -28.28 66.25 -22.97
C THR A 52 -26.81 65.82 -22.92
N LYS A 53 -25.87 66.78 -23.01
CA LYS A 53 -24.43 66.51 -22.92
C LYS A 53 -23.99 66.09 -21.52
N GLN A 54 -24.53 66.69 -20.46
CA GLN A 54 -24.30 66.23 -19.10
C GLN A 54 -24.80 64.81 -18.87
N LYS A 55 -26.00 64.49 -19.36
CA LYS A 55 -26.56 63.14 -19.27
C LYS A 55 -25.68 62.13 -20.02
N GLN A 56 -25.23 62.46 -21.23
CA GLN A 56 -24.29 61.62 -21.99
C GLN A 56 -22.97 61.39 -21.23
N ARG A 57 -22.44 62.42 -20.56
CA ARG A 57 -21.21 62.29 -19.74
C ARG A 57 -21.43 61.37 -18.54
N GLN A 58 -22.50 61.54 -17.79
CA GLN A 58 -22.82 60.67 -16.64
C GLN A 58 -23.03 59.21 -17.07
N GLU A 59 -23.72 58.99 -18.19
CA GLU A 59 -23.88 57.65 -18.76
C GLU A 59 -22.53 57.04 -19.19
N ALA A 60 -21.63 57.85 -19.77
CA ALA A 60 -20.28 57.41 -20.13
C ALA A 60 -19.42 57.08 -18.90
N GLU A 61 -19.47 57.91 -17.85
CA GLU A 61 -18.76 57.67 -16.58
C GLU A 61 -19.27 56.38 -15.89
N THR A 62 -20.58 56.17 -15.87
CA THR A 62 -21.19 54.95 -15.31
C THR A 62 -20.78 53.70 -16.10
N LYS A 63 -20.80 53.76 -17.44
CA LYS A 63 -20.33 52.67 -18.30
C LYS A 63 -18.84 52.40 -18.12
N SER A 64 -18.02 53.45 -17.98
CA SER A 64 -16.58 53.34 -17.73
C SER A 64 -16.30 52.63 -16.40
N ALA A 65 -16.98 53.03 -15.32
CA ALA A 65 -16.85 52.37 -14.02
C ALA A 65 -17.29 50.89 -14.07
N ALA A 66 -18.38 50.57 -14.77
CA ALA A 66 -18.82 49.20 -14.96
C ALA A 66 -17.80 48.35 -15.75
N LEU A 67 -17.12 48.94 -16.74
CA LEU A 67 -16.05 48.27 -17.48
C LEU A 67 -14.83 48.02 -16.61
N VAL A 68 -14.43 48.97 -15.76
CA VAL A 68 -13.30 48.81 -14.83
C VAL A 68 -13.55 47.64 -13.87
N ASN A 69 -14.74 47.58 -13.26
CA ASN A 69 -15.10 46.47 -12.38
C ASN A 69 -15.07 45.13 -13.12
N LYS A 70 -15.57 45.09 -14.36
CA LYS A 70 -15.55 43.87 -15.17
C LYS A 70 -14.13 43.44 -15.56
N ILE A 71 -13.22 44.39 -15.80
CA ILE A 71 -11.80 44.10 -16.04
C ILE A 71 -11.18 43.49 -14.78
N GLN A 72 -11.43 44.07 -13.60
CA GLN A 72 -10.93 43.53 -12.33
C GLN A 72 -11.45 42.13 -12.05
N ASP A 73 -12.74 41.87 -12.29
CA ASP A 73 -13.33 40.53 -12.14
C ASP A 73 -12.69 39.52 -13.11
N LEU A 74 -12.47 39.91 -14.37
CA LEU A 74 -11.82 39.06 -15.37
C LEU A 74 -10.33 38.82 -15.05
N GLU A 75 -9.64 39.81 -14.51
CA GLU A 75 -8.25 39.67 -14.04
C GLU A 75 -8.17 38.70 -12.86
N ALA A 76 -9.11 38.79 -11.90
CA ALA A 76 -9.19 37.85 -10.79
C ALA A 76 -9.48 36.41 -11.27
N GLN A 77 -10.44 36.25 -12.18
CA GLN A 77 -10.73 34.95 -12.81
C GLN A 77 -9.52 34.39 -13.58
N LEU A 78 -8.79 35.25 -14.30
CA LEU A 78 -7.58 34.85 -15.03
C LEU A 78 -6.48 34.37 -14.08
N GLN A 79 -6.27 35.07 -12.95
CA GLN A 79 -5.26 34.67 -11.96
C GLN A 79 -5.66 33.36 -11.26
N GLN A 80 -6.94 33.19 -10.93
CA GLN A 80 -7.45 31.95 -10.38
C GLN A 80 -7.25 30.78 -11.36
N ALA A 81 -7.65 30.95 -12.63
CA ALA A 81 -7.49 29.91 -13.65
C ALA A 81 -6.02 29.55 -13.91
N LYS A 82 -5.09 30.51 -13.77
CA LYS A 82 -3.65 30.23 -13.86
C LYS A 82 -3.16 29.38 -12.69
N ALA A 83 -3.58 29.67 -11.46
CA ALA A 83 -3.21 28.88 -10.30
C ALA A 83 -3.75 27.44 -10.40
N GLU A 84 -5.01 27.28 -10.82
CA GLU A 84 -5.62 25.96 -11.06
C GLU A 84 -4.88 25.17 -12.16
N LEU A 85 -4.44 25.86 -13.23
CA LEU A 85 -3.65 25.23 -14.29
C LEU A 85 -2.26 24.78 -13.79
N GLU A 86 -1.57 25.61 -13.00
CA GLU A 86 -0.27 25.24 -12.43
C GLU A 86 -0.37 24.04 -11.49
N GLU A 87 -1.41 24.00 -10.64
CA GLU A 87 -1.70 22.86 -9.76
C GLU A 87 -1.99 21.59 -10.58
N SER A 88 -2.82 21.70 -11.61
CA SER A 88 -3.14 20.58 -12.51
C SER A 88 -1.90 20.05 -13.26
N GLN A 89 -1.00 20.94 -13.70
CA GLN A 89 0.24 20.56 -14.37
C GLN A 89 1.24 19.88 -13.44
N GLU A 90 1.31 20.30 -12.17
CA GLU A 90 2.12 19.61 -11.16
C GLU A 90 1.56 18.22 -10.86
N ALA A 91 0.24 18.11 -10.69
CA ALA A 91 -0.43 16.82 -10.51
C ALA A 91 -0.21 15.88 -11.70
N GLU A 92 -0.28 16.40 -12.93
CA GLU A 92 0.00 15.63 -14.15
C GLU A 92 1.46 15.14 -14.19
N ARG A 93 2.44 16.01 -13.88
CA ARG A 93 3.86 15.62 -13.83
C ARG A 93 4.11 14.54 -12.80
N LYS A 94 3.50 14.64 -11.62
CA LYS A 94 3.59 13.62 -10.59
C LYS A 94 2.98 12.30 -11.05
N ALA A 95 1.77 12.32 -11.63
CA ALA A 95 1.12 11.12 -12.14
C ALA A 95 1.92 10.46 -13.28
N GLN A 96 2.54 11.24 -14.17
CA GLN A 96 3.41 10.71 -15.22
C GLN A 96 4.66 10.04 -14.65
N ALA A 97 5.27 10.62 -13.61
CA ALA A 97 6.38 9.99 -12.89
C ALA A 97 5.95 8.66 -12.26
N ASP A 98 4.83 8.65 -11.53
CA ASP A 98 4.28 7.43 -10.91
C ASP A 98 4.00 6.33 -11.96
N VAL A 99 3.39 6.69 -13.10
CA VAL A 99 3.13 5.75 -14.20
C VAL A 99 4.43 5.20 -14.80
N SER A 100 5.46 6.04 -14.97
CA SER A 100 6.77 5.61 -15.45
C SER A 100 7.42 4.62 -14.47
N ASP A 101 7.36 4.91 -13.17
CA ASP A 101 7.89 4.06 -12.12
C ASP A 101 7.17 2.71 -12.07
N PHE A 102 5.83 2.71 -12.11
CA PHE A 102 5.05 1.47 -12.20
C PHE A 102 5.37 0.67 -13.47
N SER A 103 5.52 1.32 -14.62
CA SER A 103 5.87 0.66 -15.88
C SER A 103 7.25 0.00 -15.79
N PHE A 104 8.23 0.69 -15.19
CA PHE A 104 9.55 0.15 -14.90
C PHE A 104 9.45 -1.06 -13.95
N MET A 105 8.77 -0.91 -12.82
CA MET A 105 8.58 -1.98 -11.83
C MET A 105 7.90 -3.20 -12.43
N LEU A 106 6.86 -3.04 -13.23
CA LEU A 106 6.18 -4.17 -13.87
C LEU A 106 7.10 -4.89 -14.87
N LYS A 107 7.81 -4.14 -15.73
CA LYS A 107 8.68 -4.71 -16.75
C LYS A 107 9.88 -5.45 -16.16
N TYR A 108 10.53 -4.86 -15.15
CA TYR A 108 11.73 -5.42 -14.54
C TYR A 108 11.42 -6.36 -13.37
N GLY A 109 10.27 -6.21 -12.71
CA GLY A 109 9.83 -7.09 -11.62
C GLY A 109 9.67 -8.55 -12.06
N ASP A 110 9.07 -8.79 -13.22
CA ASP A 110 8.98 -10.14 -13.79
C ASP A 110 10.36 -10.71 -14.14
N TRP A 111 11.28 -9.84 -14.58
CA TRP A 111 12.66 -10.22 -14.86
C TRP A 111 13.41 -10.59 -13.58
N PHE A 112 13.30 -9.82 -12.49
CA PHE A 112 13.88 -10.17 -11.19
C PHE A 112 13.29 -11.47 -10.64
N SER A 113 11.98 -11.67 -10.75
CA SER A 113 11.34 -12.95 -10.40
C SER A 113 11.97 -14.11 -11.16
N HIS A 114 12.25 -13.92 -12.46
CA HIS A 114 12.89 -14.94 -13.29
C HIS A 114 14.33 -15.21 -12.87
N LEU A 115 15.13 -14.17 -12.60
CA LEU A 115 16.51 -14.29 -12.14
C LEU A 115 16.58 -15.03 -10.79
N LEU A 116 15.74 -14.65 -9.83
CA LEU A 116 15.67 -15.29 -8.52
C LEU A 116 15.23 -16.75 -8.61
N LYS A 117 14.30 -17.09 -9.51
CA LYS A 117 13.96 -18.50 -9.81
C LYS A 117 15.15 -19.26 -10.39
N GLY A 118 15.95 -18.62 -11.24
CA GLY A 118 17.18 -19.17 -11.78
C GLY A 118 18.20 -19.51 -10.69
N ILE A 119 18.40 -18.61 -9.73
CA ILE A 119 19.27 -18.85 -8.56
C ILE A 119 18.71 -20.00 -7.70
N ARG A 120 17.41 -19.96 -7.38
CA ARG A 120 16.73 -20.96 -6.54
C ARG A 120 16.80 -22.38 -7.11
N PHE A 121 17.03 -22.55 -8.40
CA PHE A 121 17.24 -23.87 -9.02
C PHE A 121 18.33 -24.70 -8.30
N HIS A 122 19.29 -24.04 -7.65
CA HIS A 122 20.37 -24.70 -6.92
C HIS A 122 20.02 -25.15 -5.50
N GLU A 123 18.88 -24.71 -4.94
CA GLU A 123 18.44 -24.99 -3.57
C GLU A 123 18.35 -26.49 -3.25
N PRO A 124 17.79 -27.38 -4.12
CA PRO A 124 17.72 -28.81 -3.81
C PRO A 124 19.10 -29.46 -3.61
N THR A 125 20.12 -28.97 -4.32
CA THR A 125 21.49 -29.47 -4.18
C THR A 125 22.10 -29.04 -2.84
N ILE A 126 21.83 -27.80 -2.43
CA ILE A 126 22.23 -27.25 -1.14
C ILE A 126 21.54 -28.02 -0.01
N CYS A 127 20.22 -28.20 -0.07
CA CYS A 127 19.46 -28.96 0.92
C CYS A 127 19.97 -30.40 1.08
N LYS A 128 20.38 -31.05 -0.02
CA LYS A 128 20.99 -32.38 0.06
C LYS A 128 22.32 -32.34 0.80
N SER A 129 23.22 -31.41 0.44
CA SER A 129 24.50 -31.22 1.13
C SER A 129 24.30 -30.97 2.62
N ASP A 130 23.34 -30.14 2.98
CA ASP A 130 23.05 -29.76 4.37
C ASP A 130 22.49 -30.95 5.14
N SER A 131 21.61 -31.73 4.50
CA SER A 131 21.10 -32.97 5.07
C SER A 131 22.21 -33.98 5.35
N ASP A 132 23.22 -34.08 4.49
CA ASP A 132 24.36 -35.00 4.71
C ASP A 132 25.20 -34.52 5.92
N THR A 133 25.43 -33.21 6.04
CA THR A 133 26.08 -32.61 7.22
C THR A 133 25.30 -32.86 8.52
N PHE A 134 24.00 -32.56 8.54
CA PHE A 134 23.17 -32.78 9.73
C PHE A 134 23.05 -34.26 10.10
N LYS A 135 23.02 -35.14 9.10
CA LYS A 135 23.05 -36.58 9.34
C LYS A 135 24.31 -36.96 10.11
N GLY A 136 25.48 -36.49 9.68
CA GLY A 136 26.74 -36.74 10.38
C GLY A 136 26.71 -36.24 11.83
N GLN A 137 26.20 -35.01 12.06
CA GLN A 137 26.06 -34.45 13.41
C GLN A 137 25.11 -35.26 14.30
N TYR A 138 23.95 -35.67 13.77
CA TYR A 138 23.00 -36.50 14.51
C TYR A 138 23.51 -37.93 14.76
N GLN A 139 24.34 -38.47 13.86
CA GLN A 139 25.01 -39.75 14.08
C GLN A 139 26.06 -39.65 15.20
N ALA A 140 26.86 -38.58 15.23
CA ALA A 140 27.81 -38.34 16.30
C ALA A 140 27.09 -38.19 17.65
N ALA A 141 26.06 -37.35 17.74
CA ALA A 141 25.29 -37.16 18.96
C ALA A 141 24.58 -38.46 19.42
N TYR A 142 24.12 -39.29 18.48
CA TYR A 142 23.58 -40.61 18.79
C TYR A 142 24.65 -41.53 19.39
N GLN A 143 25.87 -41.54 18.83
CA GLN A 143 26.96 -42.33 19.34
C GLN A 143 27.36 -41.90 20.76
N ASP A 144 27.46 -40.58 21.00
CA ASP A 144 27.74 -40.04 22.34
C ASP A 144 26.67 -40.47 23.36
N HIS A 145 25.39 -40.43 22.96
CA HIS A 145 24.28 -40.88 23.81
C HIS A 145 24.34 -42.39 24.07
N LEU A 146 24.64 -43.19 23.04
CA LEU A 146 24.81 -44.63 23.17
C LEU A 146 25.92 -44.97 24.15
N ASP A 147 27.07 -44.32 24.02
CA ASP A 147 28.23 -44.53 24.90
C ASP A 147 27.89 -44.15 26.35
N ALA A 148 27.23 -43.00 26.57
CA ALA A 148 26.76 -42.60 27.89
C ALA A 148 25.75 -43.59 28.51
N VAL A 149 24.83 -44.15 27.71
CA VAL A 149 23.87 -45.16 28.16
C VAL A 149 24.59 -46.47 28.54
N VAL A 150 25.59 -46.88 27.76
CA VAL A 150 26.41 -48.06 28.06
C VAL A 150 27.21 -47.85 29.33
N GLU A 151 27.88 -46.71 29.49
CA GLU A 151 28.63 -46.37 30.70
C GLU A 151 27.74 -46.37 31.95
N ALA A 152 26.56 -45.75 31.87
CA ALA A 152 25.60 -45.74 32.97
C ALA A 152 25.11 -47.15 33.33
N ALA A 153 24.83 -48.00 32.32
CA ALA A 153 24.39 -49.38 32.54
C ALA A 153 25.52 -50.25 33.13
N MET A 154 26.77 -50.04 32.73
CA MET A 154 27.94 -50.69 33.32
C MET A 154 28.15 -50.28 34.78
N ALA A 155 28.06 -48.98 35.07
CA ALA A 155 28.17 -48.45 36.43
C ALA A 155 27.07 -49.00 37.36
N GLN A 156 25.83 -49.10 36.86
CA GLN A 156 24.72 -49.68 37.61
C GLN A 156 24.95 -51.18 37.89
N ALA A 157 25.38 -51.96 36.89
CA ALA A 157 25.68 -53.38 37.08
C ALA A 157 26.79 -53.60 38.12
N GLN A 158 27.81 -52.74 38.10
CA GLN A 158 28.88 -52.74 39.11
C GLN A 158 28.34 -52.41 40.51
N ALA A 159 27.47 -51.41 40.64
CA ALA A 159 26.86 -51.04 41.92
C ALA A 159 25.98 -52.16 42.48
N ASP A 160 25.27 -52.89 41.61
CA ASP A 160 24.40 -54.02 41.97
C ASP A 160 25.19 -55.33 42.20
N GLY A 161 26.52 -55.33 41.99
CA GLY A 161 27.38 -56.49 42.15
C GLY A 161 27.11 -57.61 41.14
N VAL A 162 26.52 -57.29 39.99
CA VAL A 162 26.17 -58.24 38.93
C VAL A 162 27.04 -58.02 37.67
N ALA A 163 27.22 -59.08 36.89
CA ALA A 163 27.89 -58.96 35.60
C ALA A 163 27.04 -58.12 34.62
N TYR A 164 27.68 -57.19 33.91
CA TYR A 164 27.04 -56.40 32.87
C TYR A 164 26.49 -57.29 31.74
N ARG A 165 25.22 -57.07 31.34
CA ARG A 165 24.54 -57.84 30.28
C ARG A 165 24.01 -56.97 29.14
N GLY A 166 24.37 -55.69 29.09
CA GLY A 166 23.80 -54.72 28.17
C GLY A 166 22.86 -53.73 28.87
N TYR A 167 22.46 -52.70 28.13
CA TYR A 167 21.40 -51.75 28.53
C TYR A 167 20.01 -52.42 28.50
N SER A 168 19.04 -51.79 29.15
CA SER A 168 17.68 -52.32 29.30
C SER A 168 16.94 -52.41 27.95
N LYS A 169 15.88 -53.24 27.90
CA LYS A 169 15.03 -53.34 26.70
C LYS A 169 14.38 -52.00 26.32
N GLU A 170 14.03 -51.18 27.32
CA GLU A 170 13.47 -49.85 27.12
C GLU A 170 14.49 -48.90 26.50
N GLN A 171 15.71 -48.87 27.06
CA GLN A 171 16.83 -48.10 26.50
C GLN A 171 17.14 -48.53 25.06
N GLY A 172 17.14 -49.84 24.78
CA GLY A 172 17.34 -50.36 23.43
C GLY A 172 16.22 -50.03 22.44
N ASN A 173 14.99 -49.79 22.91
CA ASN A 173 13.91 -49.32 22.06
C ASN A 173 14.06 -47.82 21.75
N ILE A 174 14.46 -47.01 22.74
CA ILE A 174 14.73 -45.58 22.56
C ILE A 174 15.86 -45.38 21.56
N LEU A 175 17.00 -46.04 21.76
CA LEU A 175 18.17 -45.92 20.87
C LEU A 175 17.84 -46.32 19.42
N ARG A 176 17.07 -47.39 19.20
CA ARG A 176 16.64 -47.77 17.83
C ARG A 176 15.68 -46.77 17.21
N ALA A 177 14.78 -46.19 18.00
CA ALA A 177 13.89 -45.14 17.52
C ALA A 177 14.67 -43.87 17.16
N GLU A 178 15.66 -43.50 17.97
CA GLU A 178 16.57 -42.38 17.69
C GLU A 178 17.35 -42.61 16.40
N GLU A 179 18.06 -43.74 16.29
CA GLU A 179 18.87 -44.12 15.13
C GLU A 179 18.04 -44.09 13.84
N SER A 180 16.87 -44.75 13.84
CA SER A 180 15.98 -44.80 12.68
C SER A 180 15.40 -43.43 12.31
N SER A 181 15.36 -42.47 13.23
CA SER A 181 14.88 -41.12 13.00
C SER A 181 15.94 -40.16 12.42
N ILE A 182 17.23 -40.51 12.49
CA ILE A 182 18.35 -39.62 12.15
C ILE A 182 18.18 -39.01 10.76
N GLN A 183 18.01 -39.84 9.73
CA GLN A 183 17.89 -39.35 8.34
C GLN A 183 16.65 -38.46 8.17
N LYS A 184 15.53 -38.83 8.80
CA LYS A 184 14.28 -38.06 8.73
C LYS A 184 14.46 -36.69 9.38
N ARG A 185 15.15 -36.63 10.52
CA ARG A 185 15.49 -35.38 11.21
C ARG A 185 16.43 -34.53 10.36
N ALA A 186 17.51 -35.10 9.83
CA ALA A 186 18.46 -34.41 8.97
C ALA A 186 17.79 -33.79 7.74
N ASN A 187 16.95 -34.57 7.04
CA ASN A 187 16.17 -34.09 5.91
C ASN A 187 15.23 -32.94 6.33
N LYS A 188 14.56 -33.06 7.47
CA LYS A 188 13.63 -32.02 7.96
C LYS A 188 14.37 -30.73 8.31
N THR A 189 15.50 -30.83 8.99
CA THR A 189 16.36 -29.69 9.39
C THR A 189 16.96 -28.99 8.18
N ALA A 190 17.31 -29.72 7.11
CA ALA A 190 17.83 -29.12 5.89
C ALA A 190 16.77 -28.44 5.01
N LYS A 191 15.49 -28.83 5.17
CA LYS A 191 14.36 -28.45 4.31
C LYS A 191 13.73 -27.13 4.74
N TRP A 192 14.51 -26.06 4.67
CA TRP A 192 14.04 -24.67 4.66
C TRP A 192 14.42 -24.02 3.33
N ASP A 193 13.84 -22.88 2.98
CA ASP A 193 14.07 -22.19 1.69
C ASP A 193 14.31 -20.69 1.96
N CYS A 194 15.50 -20.21 1.60
CA CYS A 194 15.89 -18.81 1.83
C CYS A 194 15.35 -17.84 0.77
N LEU A 195 14.93 -18.35 -0.39
CA LEU A 195 14.32 -17.58 -1.48
C LEU A 195 12.85 -18.00 -1.71
N ASN A 196 12.17 -18.41 -0.62
CA ASN A 196 10.87 -19.06 -0.58
C ASN A 196 9.96 -18.74 -1.78
N GLY A 197 9.86 -19.69 -2.71
CA GLY A 197 9.15 -19.52 -3.98
C GLY A 197 7.64 -19.76 -3.89
N ALA A 198 6.96 -19.08 -2.98
CA ALA A 198 5.51 -18.94 -2.99
C ALA A 198 5.15 -17.45 -2.95
N ARG A 199 5.23 -16.81 -4.12
CA ARG A 199 4.66 -15.47 -4.44
C ARG A 199 5.12 -14.25 -3.59
N HIS A 200 5.91 -14.42 -2.54
CA HIS A 200 6.23 -13.34 -1.59
C HIS A 200 7.71 -13.34 -1.20
N THR A 201 8.58 -12.91 -2.10
CA THR A 201 9.95 -12.46 -1.76
C THR A 201 10.00 -11.36 -0.71
N THR A 202 8.86 -10.71 -0.43
CA THR A 202 8.69 -9.81 0.72
C THR A 202 9.04 -10.51 2.04
N SER A 203 8.62 -11.77 2.24
CA SER A 203 8.98 -12.52 3.45
C SER A 203 10.48 -12.84 3.54
N ALA A 204 11.14 -13.06 2.40
CA ALA A 204 12.59 -13.25 2.35
C ALA A 204 13.32 -11.93 2.68
N ARG A 205 12.82 -10.80 2.15
CA ARG A 205 13.35 -9.46 2.46
C ARG A 205 13.32 -9.19 3.97
N ASP A 206 12.22 -9.51 4.65
CA ASP A 206 12.08 -9.26 6.09
C ASP A 206 13.10 -10.09 6.91
N MET A 207 13.29 -11.37 6.58
CA MET A 207 14.29 -12.23 7.22
C MET A 207 15.73 -11.75 6.97
N ILE A 208 16.03 -11.35 5.73
CA ILE A 208 17.33 -10.77 5.34
C ILE A 208 17.58 -9.47 6.11
N GLN A 209 16.58 -8.61 6.23
CA GLN A 209 16.70 -7.35 6.95
C GLN A 209 16.94 -7.59 8.45
N ALA A 210 16.29 -8.60 9.04
CA ALA A 210 16.54 -8.99 10.43
C ALA A 210 17.99 -9.45 10.65
N GLU A 211 18.52 -10.34 9.80
CA GLU A 211 19.91 -10.77 9.89
C GLU A 211 20.90 -9.64 9.60
N ARG A 212 20.62 -8.80 8.59
CA ARG A 212 21.46 -7.64 8.27
C ARG A 212 21.51 -6.66 9.45
N LYS A 213 20.37 -6.43 10.11
CA LYS A 213 20.31 -5.61 11.32
C LYS A 213 21.17 -6.22 12.44
N ALA A 214 21.08 -7.53 12.67
CA ALA A 214 21.90 -8.19 13.67
C ALA A 214 23.41 -8.05 13.38
N VAL A 215 23.82 -8.12 12.11
CA VAL A 215 25.21 -7.89 11.68
C VAL A 215 25.64 -6.45 11.93
N LEU A 216 24.81 -5.46 11.58
CA LEU A 216 25.10 -4.05 11.82
C LEU A 216 25.22 -3.74 13.32
N ASP A 217 24.26 -4.20 14.13
CA ASP A 217 24.28 -4.02 15.59
C ASP A 217 25.53 -4.70 16.23
N TRP A 218 25.96 -5.85 15.70
CA TRP A 218 27.21 -6.52 16.10
C TRP A 218 28.47 -5.72 15.73
N HIS A 219 28.50 -5.16 14.52
CA HIS A 219 29.63 -4.35 14.06
C HIS A 219 29.74 -3.05 14.86
N GLU A 220 28.62 -2.38 15.13
CA GLU A 220 28.55 -1.16 15.96
C GLU A 220 28.95 -1.39 17.42
N SER A 221 28.73 -2.61 17.95
CA SER A 221 29.12 -2.99 19.32
C SER A 221 30.58 -3.46 19.45
N GLY A 222 31.39 -3.32 18.39
CA GLY A 222 32.84 -3.59 18.43
C GLY A 222 33.27 -4.92 17.79
N GLY A 223 32.34 -5.69 17.20
CA GLY A 223 32.66 -6.70 16.20
C GLY A 223 33.51 -7.88 16.67
N SER A 224 33.21 -8.48 17.82
CA SER A 224 33.98 -9.65 18.31
C SER A 224 33.52 -10.96 17.67
N GLU A 225 34.45 -11.82 17.26
CA GLU A 225 34.16 -13.13 16.65
C GLU A 225 33.26 -14.01 17.54
N HIS A 226 33.48 -14.00 18.86
CA HIS A 226 32.71 -14.80 19.81
C HIS A 226 31.26 -14.34 19.99
N THR A 227 30.94 -13.10 19.63
CA THR A 227 29.59 -12.53 19.70
C THR A 227 28.95 -12.38 18.32
N ALA A 228 29.57 -12.93 17.28
CA ALA A 228 29.10 -12.86 15.91
C ALA A 228 27.70 -13.50 15.79
N PRO A 229 26.71 -12.81 15.18
CA PRO A 229 25.39 -13.37 14.97
C PRO A 229 25.43 -14.54 13.97
N GLY A 230 24.54 -15.50 14.16
CA GLY A 230 24.25 -16.48 13.11
C GLY A 230 23.49 -15.80 11.98
N THR A 231 23.91 -16.05 10.74
CA THR A 231 23.25 -15.48 9.54
C THR A 231 22.86 -16.57 8.55
N PRO A 232 22.10 -17.59 8.98
CA PRO A 232 21.81 -18.74 8.12
C PRO A 232 21.15 -18.34 6.80
N PHE A 233 20.21 -17.39 6.76
CA PHE A 233 19.57 -16.95 5.52
C PHE A 233 20.59 -16.34 4.56
N LEU A 234 21.42 -15.40 5.02
CA LEU A 234 22.48 -14.78 4.22
C LEU A 234 23.56 -15.78 3.78
N ASP A 235 23.89 -16.76 4.61
CA ASP A 235 24.88 -17.80 4.33
C ASP A 235 24.36 -18.76 3.25
N ARG A 236 23.07 -19.10 3.29
CA ARG A 236 22.46 -19.91 2.23
C ARG A 236 22.30 -19.14 0.93
N ILE A 237 21.94 -17.86 0.98
CA ILE A 237 21.92 -16.98 -0.20
C ILE A 237 23.32 -16.92 -0.82
N GLN A 238 24.38 -16.76 -0.03
CA GLN A 238 25.75 -16.78 -0.55
C GLN A 238 26.04 -18.07 -1.32
N ARG A 239 25.73 -19.24 -0.76
CA ARG A 239 25.96 -20.53 -1.42
C ARG A 239 25.15 -20.72 -2.69
N LEU A 240 23.93 -20.18 -2.73
CA LEU A 240 23.11 -20.14 -3.95
C LEU A 240 23.76 -19.25 -5.02
N CYS A 241 24.22 -18.07 -4.61
CA CYS A 241 24.92 -17.11 -5.46
C CYS A 241 26.21 -17.71 -6.05
N ASP A 242 27.02 -18.38 -5.23
CA ASP A 242 28.23 -19.08 -5.67
C ASP A 242 27.93 -20.14 -6.74
N LYS A 243 26.83 -20.89 -6.57
CA LYS A 243 26.40 -21.89 -7.56
C LYS A 243 25.85 -21.27 -8.85
N ALA A 244 25.17 -20.13 -8.72
CA ALA A 244 24.59 -19.40 -9.85
C ALA A 244 25.60 -18.52 -10.59
N GLY A 245 26.79 -18.28 -10.03
CA GLY A 245 27.78 -17.37 -10.58
C GLY A 245 27.38 -15.89 -10.48
N VAL A 246 26.62 -15.52 -9.44
CA VAL A 246 26.16 -14.15 -9.17
C VAL A 246 26.74 -13.71 -7.82
N THR A 247 26.95 -12.41 -7.62
CA THR A 247 27.36 -11.90 -6.29
C THR A 247 26.18 -11.86 -5.32
N ARG A 248 26.43 -12.07 -4.02
CA ARG A 248 25.37 -11.93 -3.01
C ARG A 248 24.75 -10.54 -3.02
N LEU A 249 25.57 -9.49 -3.13
CA LEU A 249 25.11 -8.10 -3.27
C LEU A 249 24.07 -7.93 -4.40
N GLN A 250 24.35 -8.44 -5.60
CA GLN A 250 23.39 -8.38 -6.72
C GLN A 250 22.10 -9.16 -6.43
N CYS A 251 22.20 -10.33 -5.80
CA CYS A 251 21.03 -11.11 -5.44
C CYS A 251 20.16 -10.39 -4.40
N LEU A 252 20.77 -9.79 -3.37
CA LEU A 252 20.07 -9.00 -2.37
C LEU A 252 19.36 -7.79 -3.00
N GLU A 253 20.01 -7.12 -3.96
CA GLU A 253 19.39 -6.03 -4.72
C GLU A 253 18.16 -6.51 -5.50
N TRP A 254 18.25 -7.64 -6.20
CA TRP A 254 17.10 -8.21 -6.92
C TRP A 254 15.96 -8.61 -5.99
N ILE A 255 16.26 -9.10 -4.78
CA ILE A 255 15.26 -9.42 -3.76
C ILE A 255 14.55 -8.14 -3.31
N ASN A 256 15.30 -7.07 -3.02
CA ASN A 256 14.73 -5.78 -2.62
C ASN A 256 13.83 -5.20 -3.71
N GLN A 257 14.33 -5.08 -4.94
CA GLN A 257 13.56 -4.50 -6.05
C GLN A 257 12.29 -5.31 -6.36
N TYR A 258 12.37 -6.65 -6.30
CA TYR A 258 11.19 -7.48 -6.51
C TYR A 258 10.20 -7.41 -5.34
N ALA A 259 10.67 -7.27 -4.10
CA ALA A 259 9.82 -7.07 -2.93
C ALA A 259 9.12 -5.70 -2.96
N GLU A 260 9.84 -4.61 -3.24
CA GLU A 260 9.28 -3.27 -3.42
C GLU A 260 8.22 -3.24 -4.53
N ARG A 261 8.52 -3.86 -5.66
CA ARG A 261 7.54 -4.03 -6.74
C ARG A 261 6.32 -4.80 -6.29
N ASN A 262 6.48 -5.88 -5.51
CA ASN A 262 5.34 -6.62 -5.02
C ASN A 262 4.50 -5.77 -4.05
N GLU A 263 5.10 -4.97 -3.18
CA GLU A 263 4.35 -4.06 -2.32
C GLU A 263 3.62 -2.98 -3.11
N ALA A 264 4.28 -2.39 -4.11
CA ALA A 264 3.72 -1.32 -4.91
C ALA A 264 2.64 -1.81 -5.90
N CYS A 265 2.88 -2.95 -6.56
CA CYS A 265 2.03 -3.46 -7.65
C CYS A 265 1.06 -4.56 -7.21
N HIS A 266 1.26 -5.16 -6.03
CA HIS A 266 0.44 -6.24 -5.52
C HIS A 266 0.02 -5.99 -4.08
N SER A 267 -1.13 -5.35 -3.92
CA SER A 267 -1.99 -5.67 -2.76
C SER A 267 -2.67 -6.99 -3.09
N PRO A 268 -2.21 -8.16 -2.55
CA PRO A 268 -2.93 -9.39 -2.78
C PRO A 268 -4.37 -9.19 -2.33
N PRO A 269 -5.37 -9.73 -3.06
CA PRO A 269 -6.73 -9.68 -2.55
C PRO A 269 -6.73 -10.31 -1.16
N PRO A 270 -7.60 -9.82 -0.24
CA PRO A 270 -7.73 -10.40 1.08
C PRO A 270 -7.80 -11.93 0.98
N GLN A 271 -7.22 -12.63 1.93
CA GLN A 271 -7.31 -14.09 1.94
C GLN A 271 -8.35 -14.52 2.97
N VAL A 272 -8.85 -15.74 2.88
CA VAL A 272 -9.81 -16.30 3.84
C VAL A 272 -9.33 -16.15 5.29
N HIS A 273 -8.03 -16.32 5.53
CA HIS A 273 -7.45 -16.18 6.85
C HIS A 273 -7.45 -14.74 7.39
N THR A 274 -7.52 -13.73 6.52
CA THR A 274 -7.65 -12.31 6.92
C THR A 274 -8.96 -12.06 7.66
N PHE A 275 -9.99 -12.86 7.37
CA PHE A 275 -11.30 -12.79 7.99
C PHE A 275 -11.51 -13.89 9.03
N TRP A 276 -10.43 -14.42 9.62
CA TRP A 276 -10.59 -15.36 10.71
C TRP A 276 -11.22 -14.69 11.92
N MET A 277 -12.23 -15.33 12.51
CA MET A 277 -12.87 -14.82 13.71
C MET A 277 -11.86 -14.78 14.87
N LYS A 278 -11.95 -13.72 15.68
CA LYS A 278 -11.09 -13.50 16.84
C LYS A 278 -11.87 -13.61 18.14
N ASN A 279 -11.22 -14.12 19.19
CA ASN A 279 -11.76 -14.14 20.55
C ASN A 279 -11.72 -12.73 21.18
N ALA A 280 -12.21 -12.59 22.41
CA ALA A 280 -12.22 -11.32 23.13
C ALA A 280 -10.82 -10.74 23.42
N ALA A 281 -9.77 -11.56 23.34
CA ALA A 281 -8.37 -11.15 23.48
C ALA A 281 -7.71 -10.76 22.13
N GLY A 282 -8.45 -10.83 21.02
CA GLY A 282 -7.93 -10.52 19.67
C GLY A 282 -7.16 -11.67 19.00
N GLU A 283 -7.11 -12.83 19.65
CA GLU A 283 -6.47 -14.03 19.12
C GLU A 283 -7.44 -14.78 18.23
N ASP A 284 -6.92 -15.47 17.21
CA ASP A 284 -7.78 -16.21 16.31
C ASP A 284 -8.46 -17.40 17.00
N LEU A 285 -9.73 -17.64 16.70
CA LEU A 285 -10.45 -18.80 17.23
C LEU A 285 -9.80 -20.12 16.77
N GLU A 286 -9.65 -21.05 17.71
CA GLU A 286 -9.16 -22.40 17.46
C GLU A 286 -10.26 -23.29 16.85
N VAL A 287 -9.83 -24.25 16.02
CA VAL A 287 -10.72 -25.23 15.40
C VAL A 287 -10.20 -26.61 15.72
N ASN A 288 -11.03 -27.43 16.37
CA ASN A 288 -10.67 -28.80 16.74
C ASN A 288 -10.54 -29.73 15.53
N ASP A 289 -11.32 -29.48 14.48
CA ASP A 289 -11.30 -30.25 13.23
C ASP A 289 -10.98 -29.34 12.04
N PRO A 290 -9.78 -29.48 11.42
CA PRO A 290 -9.41 -28.69 10.25
C PRO A 290 -10.36 -28.83 9.05
N GLU A 291 -11.13 -29.91 8.94
CA GLU A 291 -12.13 -30.04 7.86
C GLU A 291 -13.30 -29.04 8.02
N HIS A 292 -13.55 -28.58 9.25
CA HIS A 292 -14.57 -27.60 9.59
C HIS A 292 -14.00 -26.20 9.85
N ALA A 293 -12.73 -25.96 9.48
CA ALA A 293 -12.05 -24.67 9.62
C ALA A 293 -12.80 -23.50 8.99
N TYR A 294 -13.59 -23.76 7.95
CA TYR A 294 -14.39 -22.73 7.27
C TYR A 294 -15.51 -22.12 8.14
N THR A 295 -15.85 -22.75 9.27
CA THR A 295 -16.93 -22.30 10.17
C THR A 295 -16.53 -21.13 11.06
N VAL A 296 -15.23 -20.89 11.22
CA VAL A 296 -14.68 -19.77 12.01
C VAL A 296 -14.17 -18.62 11.14
N ILE A 297 -14.63 -18.56 9.90
CA ILE A 297 -14.41 -17.42 9.01
C ILE A 297 -15.57 -16.45 9.20
N ASP A 298 -15.25 -15.18 9.40
CA ASP A 298 -16.21 -14.09 9.37
C ASP A 298 -16.60 -13.77 7.93
N TRP A 299 -17.51 -14.60 7.40
CA TRP A 299 -18.05 -14.48 6.06
C TRP A 299 -18.78 -13.15 5.82
N ALA A 300 -19.36 -12.57 6.87
CA ALA A 300 -20.04 -11.28 6.80
C ALA A 300 -19.03 -10.15 6.63
N ALA A 301 -17.94 -10.14 7.41
CA ALA A 301 -16.84 -9.18 7.25
C ALA A 301 -16.18 -9.31 5.87
N MET A 302 -15.96 -10.54 5.40
CA MET A 302 -15.43 -10.77 4.05
C MET A 302 -16.34 -10.20 2.96
N LYS A 303 -17.66 -10.43 3.06
CA LYS A 303 -18.61 -9.88 2.10
C LYS A 303 -18.66 -8.35 2.15
N ALA A 304 -18.66 -7.77 3.35
CA ALA A 304 -18.65 -6.33 3.55
C ALA A 304 -17.39 -5.68 2.95
N ALA A 305 -16.22 -6.31 3.10
CA ALA A 305 -14.98 -5.82 2.48
C ALA A 305 -15.08 -5.79 0.94
N VAL A 306 -15.64 -6.83 0.33
CA VAL A 306 -15.88 -6.85 -1.13
C VAL A 306 -16.85 -5.75 -1.56
N ASP A 307 -17.93 -5.55 -0.80
CA ASP A 307 -18.95 -4.54 -1.14
C ASP A 307 -18.41 -3.11 -0.95
N ASN A 308 -17.62 -2.87 0.09
CA ASN A 308 -16.96 -1.58 0.30
C ASN A 308 -15.98 -1.28 -0.85
N PHE A 309 -15.17 -2.26 -1.26
CA PHE A 309 -14.28 -2.09 -2.41
C PHE A 309 -15.06 -1.74 -3.69
N LYS A 310 -16.20 -2.38 -3.93
CA LYS A 310 -17.07 -2.02 -5.08
C LYS A 310 -17.60 -0.60 -4.97
N ALA A 311 -17.97 -0.14 -3.78
CA ALA A 311 -18.44 1.23 -3.57
C ALA A 311 -17.33 2.26 -3.84
N GLU A 312 -16.07 1.97 -3.46
CA GLU A 312 -14.91 2.80 -3.78
C GLU A 312 -14.69 2.91 -5.30
N ILE A 313 -14.80 1.79 -6.02
CA ILE A 313 -14.71 1.77 -7.49
C ILE A 313 -15.83 2.59 -8.14
N GLU A 314 -17.04 2.54 -7.58
CA GLU A 314 -18.16 3.35 -8.06
C GLU A 314 -17.94 4.85 -7.82
N ALA A 315 -17.36 5.20 -6.67
CA ALA A 315 -17.00 6.58 -6.36
C ALA A 315 -15.95 7.11 -7.35
N GLY A 316 -14.91 6.32 -7.64
CA GLY A 316 -13.89 6.67 -8.62
C GLY A 316 -14.41 6.74 -10.06
N TYR A 317 -15.46 5.99 -10.40
CA TYR A 317 -16.16 6.21 -11.68
C TYR A 317 -16.94 7.53 -11.67
N SER A 318 -17.64 7.81 -10.58
CA SER A 318 -18.50 8.99 -10.44
C SER A 318 -17.72 10.30 -10.46
N ASP A 319 -16.49 10.31 -9.95
CA ASP A 319 -15.61 11.49 -9.97
C ASP A 319 -14.74 11.60 -11.25
N GLY A 320 -14.84 10.62 -12.15
CA GLY A 320 -14.12 10.60 -13.42
C GLY A 320 -12.68 10.09 -13.35
N SER A 321 -12.20 9.63 -12.18
CA SER A 321 -10.87 9.02 -12.03
C SER A 321 -10.76 7.63 -12.68
N LEU A 322 -11.88 6.95 -12.90
CA LEU A 322 -11.97 5.65 -13.57
C LEU A 322 -12.83 5.70 -14.84
N SER A 323 -12.33 5.07 -15.92
CA SER A 323 -13.14 4.86 -17.12
C SER A 323 -14.21 3.79 -16.89
N GLU A 324 -15.30 3.85 -17.66
CA GLU A 324 -16.39 2.86 -17.62
C GLU A 324 -15.88 1.42 -17.86
N GLU A 325 -14.95 1.25 -18.80
CA GLU A 325 -14.34 -0.04 -19.12
C GLU A 325 -13.58 -0.60 -17.91
N ARG A 326 -12.73 0.22 -17.26
CA ARG A 326 -11.98 -0.18 -16.06
C ARG A 326 -12.91 -0.50 -14.90
N ARG A 327 -13.90 0.36 -14.65
CA ARG A 327 -14.92 0.12 -13.62
C ARG A 327 -15.60 -1.22 -13.82
N THR A 328 -16.10 -1.49 -15.03
CA THR A 328 -16.79 -2.75 -15.36
C THR A 328 -15.89 -3.96 -15.14
N TYR A 329 -14.64 -3.87 -15.58
CA TYR A 329 -13.65 -4.94 -15.37
C TYR A 329 -13.38 -5.21 -13.89
N ILE A 330 -13.11 -4.17 -13.09
CA ILE A 330 -12.79 -4.30 -11.66
C ILE A 330 -14.01 -4.81 -10.88
N MET A 331 -15.21 -4.33 -11.18
CA MET A 331 -16.46 -4.83 -10.57
C MET A 331 -16.65 -6.33 -10.84
N GLY A 332 -16.40 -6.76 -12.08
CA GLY A 332 -16.43 -8.17 -12.47
C GLY A 332 -15.38 -9.01 -11.74
N LEU A 333 -14.17 -8.48 -11.51
CA LEU A 333 -13.14 -9.13 -10.70
C LEU A 333 -13.56 -9.28 -9.24
N ALA A 334 -14.13 -8.24 -8.63
CA ALA A 334 -14.64 -8.28 -7.26
C ALA A 334 -15.76 -9.33 -7.10
N ASP A 335 -16.66 -9.43 -8.09
CA ASP A 335 -17.67 -10.48 -8.15
C ASP A 335 -17.09 -11.88 -8.29
N HIS A 336 -16.10 -12.04 -9.18
CA HIS A 336 -15.43 -13.31 -9.39
C HIS A 336 -14.67 -13.78 -8.14
N TYR A 337 -14.01 -12.84 -7.46
CA TYR A 337 -13.35 -13.08 -6.19
C TYR A 337 -14.34 -13.61 -5.14
N TRP A 338 -15.48 -12.93 -4.93
CA TRP A 338 -16.50 -13.43 -4.00
C TRP A 338 -17.02 -14.82 -4.38
N LYS A 339 -17.30 -15.05 -5.68
CA LYS A 339 -17.78 -16.33 -6.20
C LYS A 339 -16.77 -17.46 -6.08
N SER A 340 -15.47 -17.15 -6.00
CA SER A 340 -14.43 -18.15 -5.76
C SER A 340 -14.55 -18.75 -4.36
N TYR A 341 -15.09 -18.00 -3.40
CA TYR A 341 -15.24 -18.44 -2.01
C TYR A 341 -16.66 -18.81 -1.61
N SER A 342 -17.68 -18.26 -2.29
CA SER A 342 -19.08 -18.53 -1.97
C SER A 342 -19.92 -18.86 -3.21
N THR A 343 -20.73 -19.93 -3.14
CA THR A 343 -21.68 -20.31 -4.20
C THR A 343 -23.04 -19.63 -4.06
N GLY A 344 -23.27 -18.86 -3.00
CA GLY A 344 -24.57 -18.27 -2.66
C GLY A 344 -24.78 -18.22 -1.16
N THR A 345 -26.03 -18.05 -0.72
CA THR A 345 -26.41 -18.07 0.70
C THR A 345 -27.32 -19.25 1.00
N ASP A 346 -27.23 -19.79 2.21
CA ASP A 346 -28.14 -20.81 2.71
C ASP A 346 -29.50 -20.19 3.10
N THR A 347 -30.42 -21.01 3.60
CA THR A 347 -31.76 -20.58 4.02
C THR A 347 -31.76 -19.63 5.23
N ALA A 348 -30.65 -19.56 5.96
CA ALA A 348 -30.46 -18.63 7.08
C ALA A 348 -29.75 -17.34 6.64
N GLY A 349 -29.41 -17.20 5.36
CA GLY A 349 -28.70 -16.04 4.82
C GLY A 349 -27.18 -16.10 4.98
N ASN A 350 -26.62 -17.22 5.46
CA ASN A 350 -25.18 -17.38 5.60
C ASN A 350 -24.56 -17.79 4.26
N PRO A 351 -23.37 -17.28 3.90
CA PRO A 351 -22.67 -17.72 2.70
C PRO A 351 -22.38 -19.23 2.72
N VAL A 352 -22.70 -19.90 1.61
CA VAL A 352 -22.35 -21.31 1.36
C VAL A 352 -20.93 -21.33 0.79
N PRO A 353 -19.94 -21.88 1.51
CA PRO A 353 -18.55 -21.88 1.06
C PRO A 353 -18.33 -22.88 -0.08
N THR A 354 -17.52 -22.48 -1.06
CA THR A 354 -17.02 -23.37 -2.13
C THR A 354 -16.05 -24.41 -1.56
N ASP A 355 -15.76 -25.45 -2.33
CA ASP A 355 -14.70 -26.41 -1.94
C ASP A 355 -13.31 -25.76 -1.93
N PHE A 356 -13.09 -24.74 -2.78
CA PHE A 356 -11.90 -23.91 -2.74
C PHE A 356 -11.77 -23.19 -1.38
N ALA A 357 -12.82 -22.52 -0.93
CA ALA A 357 -12.85 -21.87 0.38
C ALA A 357 -12.56 -22.84 1.53
N LYS A 358 -13.19 -24.02 1.51
CA LYS A 358 -12.97 -25.05 2.53
C LYS A 358 -11.52 -25.54 2.51
N GLY A 359 -10.95 -25.74 1.32
CA GLY A 359 -9.54 -26.11 1.14
C GLY A 359 -8.60 -25.07 1.72
N GLU A 360 -8.75 -23.80 1.36
CA GLU A 360 -7.94 -22.69 1.87
C GLU A 360 -8.02 -22.57 3.40
N ALA A 361 -9.24 -22.64 3.96
CA ALA A 361 -9.45 -22.57 5.41
C ALA A 361 -8.77 -23.73 6.16
N LYS A 362 -8.91 -24.95 5.60
CA LYS A 362 -8.31 -26.17 6.12
C LYS A 362 -6.78 -26.12 6.05
N ASP A 363 -6.22 -25.66 4.94
CA ASP A 363 -4.77 -25.56 4.75
C ASP A 363 -4.18 -24.54 5.71
N TYR A 364 -4.84 -23.40 5.89
CA TYR A 364 -4.45 -22.42 6.89
C TYR A 364 -4.57 -22.97 8.33
N ALA A 365 -5.67 -23.64 8.70
CA ALA A 365 -5.81 -24.28 10.01
C ALA A 365 -4.75 -25.37 10.27
N LYS A 366 -4.39 -26.16 9.25
CA LYS A 366 -3.29 -27.16 9.32
C LYS A 366 -1.91 -26.54 9.31
N GLY A 367 -1.78 -25.32 8.79
CA GLY A 367 -0.57 -24.53 8.68
C GLY A 367 -0.29 -23.69 9.93
N ARG A 368 -1.32 -23.36 10.73
CA ARG A 368 -1.15 -22.74 12.04
C ARG A 368 -0.23 -23.59 12.91
N GLY A 369 0.87 -22.98 13.34
CA GLY A 369 1.92 -23.66 14.11
C GLY A 369 2.92 -24.50 13.30
N LYS A 370 2.71 -24.70 11.99
CA LYS A 370 3.75 -25.18 11.08
C LYS A 370 4.46 -23.99 10.47
N ALA A 371 5.31 -23.33 11.26
CA ALA A 371 6.34 -22.50 10.67
C ALA A 371 7.11 -23.36 9.65
N ASN A 372 7.53 -22.76 8.54
CA ASN A 372 8.68 -23.33 7.83
C ASN A 372 9.73 -23.63 8.90
N PRO A 373 10.36 -24.82 8.88
CA PRO A 373 11.37 -25.12 9.89
C PRO A 373 12.34 -23.95 9.93
N ASP A 374 12.46 -23.33 11.10
CA ASP A 374 13.40 -22.23 11.28
C ASP A 374 14.77 -22.73 10.85
N PRO A 375 15.58 -21.86 10.22
CA PRO A 375 16.95 -22.25 9.96
C PRO A 375 17.60 -22.67 11.29
N PRO A 376 18.41 -23.73 11.28
CA PRO A 376 19.12 -24.16 12.49
C PRO A 376 19.98 -23.00 13.03
N GLN A 377 19.81 -22.67 14.31
CA GLN A 377 20.38 -21.47 14.95
C GLN A 377 21.92 -21.42 14.93
N ASP A 378 22.57 -22.59 15.00
CA ASP A 378 24.03 -22.71 14.98
C ASP A 378 24.57 -23.14 13.61
N TYR A 379 23.76 -23.00 12.55
CA TYR A 379 24.15 -23.41 11.21
C TYR A 379 25.09 -22.40 10.57
N LEU A 380 26.32 -22.82 10.27
CA LEU A 380 27.37 -21.99 9.64
C LEU A 380 27.64 -20.67 10.39
N LYS A 381 27.41 -20.68 11.71
CA LYS A 381 27.60 -19.51 12.59
C LYS A 381 29.04 -19.00 12.64
N GLU A 382 30.00 -19.81 12.19
CA GLU A 382 31.41 -19.44 12.15
C GLU A 382 31.62 -18.14 11.34
N TYR A 383 32.14 -17.13 12.04
CA TYR A 383 32.60 -15.90 11.42
C TYR A 383 33.98 -16.12 10.81
N HIS A 384 34.24 -15.43 9.70
CA HIS A 384 35.58 -15.26 9.15
C HIS A 384 35.71 -13.83 8.65
N VAL A 385 36.94 -13.32 8.66
CA VAL A 385 37.24 -11.99 8.12
C VAL A 385 36.73 -11.89 6.68
N GLY A 386 35.95 -10.85 6.39
CA GLY A 386 35.35 -10.64 5.07
C GLY A 386 33.94 -11.22 4.89
N LYS A 387 33.40 -11.98 5.85
CA LYS A 387 32.10 -12.68 5.71
C LYS A 387 30.94 -11.75 5.37
N TRP A 388 30.97 -10.49 5.81
CA TRP A 388 29.86 -9.53 5.69
C TRP A 388 30.27 -8.18 5.08
N ASP A 389 31.42 -8.12 4.40
CA ASP A 389 31.95 -6.87 3.81
C ASP A 389 31.03 -6.27 2.74
N ASP A 390 30.14 -7.07 2.15
CA ASP A 390 29.11 -6.63 1.19
C ASP A 390 27.83 -6.11 1.85
N LEU A 391 27.69 -6.22 3.18
CA LEU A 391 26.52 -5.79 3.95
C LEU A 391 26.75 -4.49 4.73
N LEU A 392 28.00 -4.24 5.09
CA LEU A 392 28.55 -3.06 5.77
C LEU A 392 28.90 -1.98 4.75
#